data_AF-A0AAD2HH83-F1
#
_entry.id   AF-A0AAD2HH83-F1
#
_cell.length_a   1.000
_cell.length_b   1.000
_cell.length_c   1.000
_cell.angle_alpha   90.00
_cell.angle_beta   90.00
_cell.angle_gamma   90.00
#
_symmetry.space_group_name_H-M   'P 1'
#
loop_
_entity.id
_entity.type
_entity.pdbx_description
1 polymer ?
#
loop_
_entity_poly.entity_id
_entity_poly.type
_entity_poly.pdbx_seq_one_letter_code
_entity_poly.pdbx_strand_id
1 'polypeptide(L)'
;MLLPNAPDHLVSDNFSLLDADTDLVLFWSLLPKIILPPAQSTSQLIEALESIAITMRVKSAPSYGFLRRFLDERWDNERFFRRTWARCVDLALEMSALFPDGTLAPLSSENPCVAFSARQIACLVVHQFLCTLPEFAHQAPDDSQDLSIWFHDDQPHPHAVEAYLTALFTYFDRIAGSDMAGDVSLTLCTGPPSQSMAQASVEFRPIRIAPLDAPTTSTTLMGIPRGACVISANSHIGFGRTASQEEMQVGCTPTALPAKLVTPPLSDTKVLVVRGCAPVVEMVGYGRAAVLHRIVPAYEHDWSQRVMLFMDALELDGYDSTSCTPDLLPGHIDRELNKALTAFASDSYEEVVTGHWGCGAFGGNKEIKSVVQWCAASRAGVELAFVCDTQDSFAVDFKKFVDQALNRHWKVDDVLSVLASIGPTDPARLSIFAALSTQMERRVPQR
;
A
#
# COMPACT_ATOMS: atom_id res chain seq x y z
N MET A 1 15.54 10.76 6.22
CA MET A 1 14.75 10.96 7.44
C MET A 1 15.68 10.80 8.63
N LEU A 2 15.61 11.70 9.63
CA LEU A 2 16.31 11.50 10.91
C LEU A 2 15.55 10.42 11.71
N LEU A 3 16.27 9.56 12.40
CA LEU A 3 15.70 8.56 13.30
C LEU A 3 15.75 9.05 14.75
N PRO A 4 14.95 8.46 15.65
CA PRO A 4 14.97 8.75 17.09
C PRO A 4 16.35 8.79 17.74
N ASN A 5 17.29 7.96 17.26
CA ASN A 5 18.65 7.85 17.77
C ASN A 5 19.64 8.84 17.13
N ALA A 6 19.18 9.77 16.29
CA ALA A 6 20.05 10.75 15.66
C ALA A 6 20.69 11.68 16.70
N PRO A 7 22.00 11.98 16.58
CA PRO A 7 22.75 12.75 17.58
C PRO A 7 22.36 14.24 17.64
N ASP A 8 21.60 14.72 16.67
CA ASP A 8 21.09 16.08 16.55
C ASP A 8 19.59 16.19 16.87
N HIS A 9 18.93 15.07 17.20
CA HIS A 9 17.51 15.08 17.56
C HIS A 9 17.30 15.50 19.02
N LEU A 10 17.20 16.81 19.22
CA LEU A 10 17.03 17.47 20.52
C LEU A 10 15.57 17.83 20.79
N VAL A 11 15.12 17.62 22.03
CA VAL A 11 13.76 17.91 22.52
C VAL A 11 13.80 18.49 23.94
N SER A 12 12.70 19.08 24.40
CA SER A 12 12.54 19.53 25.78
C SER A 12 12.14 18.38 26.72
N ASP A 13 12.79 18.27 27.87
CA ASP A 13 12.41 17.34 28.93
C ASP A 13 11.29 17.92 29.80
N ASN A 14 10.07 17.93 29.24
CA ASN A 14 8.89 18.51 29.87
C ASN A 14 8.47 17.82 31.19
N PHE A 15 9.01 16.64 31.47
CA PHE A 15 8.68 15.83 32.64
C PHE A 15 9.85 15.70 33.63
N SER A 16 10.98 16.35 33.36
CA SER A 16 12.20 16.30 34.20
C SER A 16 12.65 14.85 34.48
N LEU A 17 12.67 14.02 33.44
CA LEU A 17 13.11 12.61 33.52
C LEU A 17 14.64 12.46 33.52
N LEU A 18 15.37 13.48 33.11
CA LEU A 18 16.83 13.55 33.12
C LEU A 18 17.31 14.66 34.05
N ASP A 19 18.37 14.37 34.80
CA ASP A 19 19.13 15.37 35.56
C ASP A 19 20.06 16.14 34.60
N ALA A 20 19.49 17.02 33.76
CA ALA A 20 20.22 17.82 32.79
C ALA A 20 20.13 19.32 33.11
N ASP A 21 21.26 20.01 33.03
CA ASP A 21 21.35 21.47 33.22
C ASP A 21 20.98 22.29 31.96
N THR A 22 20.55 21.62 30.88
CA THR A 22 20.27 22.22 29.57
C THR A 22 18.78 22.19 29.22
N ASP A 23 18.30 23.24 28.54
CA ASP A 23 16.88 23.35 28.13
C ASP A 23 16.45 22.28 27.11
N LEU A 24 17.40 21.74 26.36
CA LEU A 24 17.20 20.68 25.38
C LEU A 24 18.12 19.49 25.69
N VAL A 25 17.59 18.28 25.47
CA VAL A 25 18.29 17.01 25.65
C VAL A 25 18.08 16.12 24.43
N LEU A 26 18.93 15.11 24.25
CA LEU A 26 18.75 14.11 23.19
C LEU A 26 17.47 13.31 23.45
N PHE A 27 16.58 13.23 22.46
CA PHE A 27 15.38 12.40 22.56
C PHE A 27 15.72 10.94 22.87
N TRP A 28 16.79 10.43 22.26
CA TRP A 28 17.28 9.08 22.50
C TRP A 28 17.65 8.80 23.96
N SER A 29 18.07 9.83 24.72
CA SER A 29 18.34 9.71 26.16
C SER A 29 17.06 9.69 27.00
N LEU A 30 16.00 10.34 26.53
CA LEU A 30 14.69 10.39 27.21
C LEU A 30 13.85 9.14 26.95
N LEU A 31 13.85 8.63 25.72
CA LEU A 31 12.98 7.52 25.31
C LEU A 31 13.04 6.32 26.27
N PRO A 32 14.22 5.81 26.69
CA PRO A 32 14.30 4.71 27.66
C PRO A 32 13.63 5.03 29.00
N LYS A 33 13.66 6.28 29.46
CA LYS A 33 13.00 6.68 30.73
C LYS A 33 11.48 6.58 30.64
N ILE A 34 10.93 6.75 29.44
CA ILE A 34 9.48 6.68 29.20
C ILE A 34 9.03 5.22 29.02
N ILE A 35 9.78 4.40 28.26
CA ILE A 35 9.30 3.07 27.85
C ILE A 35 9.85 1.89 28.67
N LEU A 36 10.97 2.06 29.40
CA LEU A 36 11.52 1.00 30.25
C LEU A 36 10.69 0.70 31.50
N PRO A 37 10.06 1.68 32.18
CA PRO A 37 9.06 1.36 33.19
C PRO A 37 8.00 0.48 32.54
N PRO A 38 7.90 -0.82 32.92
CA PRO A 38 7.08 -1.74 32.16
C PRO A 38 5.62 -1.33 32.33
N ALA A 39 4.96 -1.01 31.22
CA ALA A 39 3.51 -0.86 31.22
C ALA A 39 2.90 -2.20 31.62
N GLN A 40 2.08 -2.20 32.67
CA GLN A 40 1.35 -3.37 33.17
C GLN A 40 -0.16 -3.29 32.87
N SER A 41 -0.59 -2.19 32.25
CA SER A 41 -1.98 -1.94 31.90
C SER A 41 -2.08 -1.01 30.68
N THR A 42 -3.25 -1.02 30.05
CA THR A 42 -3.60 -0.10 28.96
C THR A 42 -3.36 1.35 29.35
N SER A 43 -3.76 1.76 30.56
CA SER A 43 -3.57 3.14 31.03
C SER A 43 -2.11 3.56 31.05
N GLN A 44 -1.22 2.73 31.58
CA GLN A 44 0.21 3.03 31.64
C GLN A 44 0.86 3.09 30.25
N LEU A 45 0.40 2.24 29.31
CA LEU A 45 0.85 2.32 27.93
C LEU A 45 0.41 3.63 27.26
N ILE A 46 -0.85 4.02 27.45
CA ILE A 46 -1.37 5.28 26.91
C ILE A 46 -0.63 6.47 27.53
N GLU A 47 -0.37 6.47 28.85
CA GLU A 47 0.44 7.50 29.52
C GLU A 47 1.85 7.61 28.89
N ALA A 48 2.50 6.49 28.60
CA ALA A 48 3.80 6.48 27.93
C ALA A 48 3.73 7.08 26.50
N LEU A 49 2.71 6.73 25.72
CA LEU A 49 2.49 7.29 24.39
C LEU A 49 2.17 8.79 24.45
N GLU A 50 1.39 9.24 25.43
CA GLU A 50 1.11 10.66 25.70
C GLU A 50 2.39 11.42 26.06
N SER A 51 3.23 10.86 26.94
CA SER A 51 4.54 11.43 27.27
C SER A 51 5.43 11.57 26.04
N ILE A 52 5.54 10.52 25.20
CA ILE A 52 6.28 10.58 23.93
C ILE A 52 5.71 11.70 23.05
N ALA A 53 4.41 11.76 22.88
CA ALA A 53 3.79 12.74 22.00
C ALA A 53 3.97 14.17 22.51
N ILE A 54 3.88 14.42 23.82
CA ILE A 54 4.14 15.74 24.43
C ILE A 54 5.60 16.15 24.24
N THR A 55 6.53 15.20 24.32
CA THR A 55 7.96 15.45 24.08
C THR A 55 8.27 15.70 22.59
N MET A 56 7.60 14.98 21.68
CA MET A 56 7.89 15.01 20.23
C MET A 56 7.10 16.08 19.47
N ARG A 57 5.84 16.33 19.84
CA ARG A 57 4.87 17.12 19.08
C ARG A 57 4.35 18.25 19.96
N VAL A 58 4.79 19.47 19.68
CA VAL A 58 4.44 20.72 20.42
C VAL A 58 2.98 21.17 20.19
N LYS A 59 2.06 20.26 19.83
CA LYS A 59 0.64 20.56 19.53
C LYS A 59 -0.30 19.71 20.38
N SER A 60 -1.58 20.09 20.38
CA SER A 60 -2.70 19.53 21.19
C SER A 60 -2.58 18.05 21.53
N ALA A 61 -2.90 17.71 22.79
CA ALA A 61 -2.83 16.35 23.32
C ALA A 61 -3.44 15.32 22.34
N PRO A 62 -2.71 14.24 21.99
CA PRO A 62 -3.24 13.23 21.10
C PRO A 62 -4.40 12.48 21.74
N SER A 63 -5.35 12.03 20.93
CA SER A 63 -6.44 11.16 21.36
C SER A 63 -6.05 9.69 21.10
N TYR A 64 -6.21 8.86 22.14
CA TYR A 64 -5.93 7.42 22.11
C TYR A 64 -7.17 6.58 22.43
N GLY A 65 -8.37 7.16 22.41
CA GLY A 65 -9.56 6.49 22.92
C GLY A 65 -9.98 5.25 22.12
N PHE A 66 -9.66 5.16 20.82
CA PHE A 66 -9.91 3.94 20.06
C PHE A 66 -8.90 2.84 20.40
N LEU A 67 -7.60 3.19 20.50
CA LEU A 67 -6.57 2.23 20.93
C LEU A 67 -6.86 1.68 22.33
N ARG A 68 -7.27 2.54 23.27
CA ARG A 68 -7.66 2.14 24.62
C ARG A 68 -8.79 1.12 24.61
N ARG A 69 -9.89 1.42 23.91
CA ARG A 69 -11.03 0.49 23.78
C ARG A 69 -10.62 -0.82 23.13
N PHE A 70 -9.81 -0.79 22.07
CA PHE A 70 -9.30 -2.00 21.42
C PHE A 70 -8.52 -2.88 22.41
N LEU A 71 -7.57 -2.30 23.15
CA LEU A 71 -6.77 -3.04 24.13
C LEU A 71 -7.63 -3.62 25.25
N ASP A 72 -8.54 -2.82 25.81
CA ASP A 72 -9.37 -3.22 26.95
C ASP A 72 -10.45 -4.25 26.58
N GLU A 73 -11.03 -4.17 25.38
CA GLU A 73 -12.20 -4.96 24.99
C GLU A 73 -11.89 -6.13 24.03
N ARG A 74 -10.75 -6.08 23.32
CA ARG A 74 -10.45 -7.00 22.21
C ARG A 74 -9.09 -7.69 22.29
N TRP A 75 -8.17 -7.21 23.12
CA TRP A 75 -6.83 -7.77 23.20
C TRP A 75 -6.56 -8.52 24.51
N ASP A 76 -5.67 -9.50 24.46
CA ASP A 76 -5.19 -10.20 25.65
C ASP A 76 -4.12 -9.34 26.35
N ASN A 77 -4.58 -8.42 27.20
CA ASN A 77 -3.71 -7.52 27.96
C ASN A 77 -2.77 -8.27 28.90
N GLU A 78 -3.21 -9.39 29.50
CA GLU A 78 -2.37 -10.15 30.42
C GLU A 78 -1.15 -10.70 29.69
N ARG A 79 -1.36 -11.34 28.53
CA ARG A 79 -0.27 -11.83 27.69
C ARG A 79 0.57 -10.68 27.15
N PHE A 80 -0.06 -9.62 26.65
CA PHE A 80 0.62 -8.50 26.01
C PHE A 80 1.60 -7.82 26.96
N PHE A 81 1.14 -7.39 28.14
CA PHE A 81 1.99 -6.67 29.09
C PHE A 81 3.01 -7.59 29.78
N ARG A 82 2.72 -8.89 29.94
CA ARG A 82 3.66 -9.86 30.53
C ARG A 82 4.83 -10.19 29.61
N ARG A 83 4.60 -10.27 28.29
CA ARG A 83 5.57 -10.83 27.34
C ARG A 83 5.83 -9.92 26.14
N THR A 84 4.78 -9.50 25.46
CA THR A 84 4.89 -8.85 24.15
C THR A 84 5.47 -7.45 24.25
N TRP A 85 5.02 -6.66 25.22
CA TRP A 85 5.50 -5.30 25.44
C TRP A 85 7.01 -5.23 25.67
N ALA A 86 7.55 -6.11 26.52
CA ALA A 86 8.99 -6.16 26.79
C ALA A 86 9.81 -6.37 25.51
N ARG A 87 9.34 -7.25 24.60
CA ARG A 87 10.03 -7.46 23.32
C ARG A 87 9.94 -6.23 22.40
N CYS A 88 8.82 -5.52 22.39
CA CYS A 88 8.70 -4.27 21.64
C CYS A 88 9.68 -3.21 22.17
N VAL A 89 9.79 -3.08 23.50
CA VAL A 89 10.76 -2.16 24.13
C VAL A 89 12.20 -2.53 23.77
N ASP A 90 12.57 -3.80 23.85
CA ASP A 90 13.91 -4.27 23.43
C ASP A 90 14.21 -3.85 21.98
N LEU A 91 13.28 -4.10 21.06
CA LEU A 91 13.44 -3.77 19.64
C LEU A 91 13.49 -2.27 19.37
N ALA A 92 12.75 -1.47 20.12
CA ALA A 92 12.85 -0.02 20.04
C ALA A 92 14.27 0.43 20.43
N LEU A 93 14.80 -0.10 21.54
CA LEU A 93 16.13 0.25 22.04
C LEU A 93 17.29 -0.33 21.20
N GLU A 94 17.04 -1.37 20.39
CA GLU A 94 17.98 -1.91 19.40
C GLU A 94 18.24 -0.95 18.21
N MET A 95 17.47 0.14 18.04
CA MET A 95 17.57 1.04 16.88
C MET A 95 18.99 1.57 16.64
N SER A 96 19.74 1.97 17.67
CA SER A 96 21.09 2.49 17.50
C SER A 96 22.10 1.45 16.98
N ALA A 97 21.85 0.16 17.25
CA ALA A 97 22.65 -0.93 16.69
C ALA A 97 22.22 -1.28 15.26
N LEU A 98 20.91 -1.18 14.95
CA LEU A 98 20.34 -1.52 13.64
C LEU A 98 20.47 -0.40 12.61
N PHE A 99 20.55 0.85 13.05
CA PHE A 99 20.66 2.07 12.27
C PHE A 99 21.69 3.03 12.91
N PRO A 100 22.99 2.68 12.86
CA PRO A 100 24.04 3.40 13.59
C PRO A 100 24.21 4.87 13.14
N ASP A 101 23.89 5.16 11.88
CA ASP A 101 23.98 6.52 11.33
C ASP A 101 22.83 7.43 11.79
N GLY A 102 21.85 6.90 12.53
CA GLY A 102 20.69 7.67 13.01
C GLY A 102 19.82 8.23 11.89
N THR A 103 19.91 7.67 10.69
CA THR A 103 19.19 8.15 9.51
C THR A 103 18.61 7.00 8.70
N LEU A 104 17.54 7.30 7.97
CA LEU A 104 16.93 6.42 6.99
C LEU A 104 16.91 7.17 5.64
N ALA A 105 17.66 6.66 4.67
CA ALA A 105 17.74 7.27 3.35
C ALA A 105 16.47 6.97 2.53
N PRO A 106 15.85 7.97 1.88
CA PRO A 106 14.76 7.72 0.95
C PRO A 106 15.31 7.04 -0.33
N LEU A 107 14.47 6.23 -0.95
CA LEU A 107 14.71 5.67 -2.27
C LEU A 107 14.85 6.80 -3.29
N SER A 108 15.82 6.67 -4.19
CA SER A 108 16.06 7.65 -5.24
C SER A 108 16.46 6.95 -6.54
N SER A 109 16.69 7.72 -7.61
CA SER A 109 17.18 7.11 -8.85
C SER A 109 18.63 6.60 -8.71
N GLU A 110 19.41 7.21 -7.81
CA GLU A 110 20.78 6.82 -7.47
C GLU A 110 20.82 5.63 -6.51
N ASN A 111 19.85 5.55 -5.59
CA ASN A 111 19.70 4.47 -4.63
C ASN A 111 18.28 3.87 -4.75
N PRO A 112 17.99 3.11 -5.81
CA PRO A 112 16.64 2.66 -6.11
C PRO A 112 16.23 1.45 -5.29
N CYS A 113 17.12 0.85 -4.50
CA CYS A 113 16.82 -0.37 -3.76
C CYS A 113 17.33 -0.28 -2.32
N VAL A 114 16.53 -0.77 -1.38
CA VAL A 114 16.93 -1.00 0.01
C VAL A 114 16.36 -2.33 0.48
N ALA A 115 17.15 -3.08 1.25
CA ALA A 115 16.72 -4.29 1.91
C ALA A 115 16.84 -4.12 3.42
N PHE A 116 15.81 -4.54 4.14
CA PHE A 116 15.77 -4.53 5.60
C PHE A 116 15.71 -5.96 6.11
N SER A 117 16.55 -6.23 7.10
CA SER A 117 16.41 -7.47 7.87
C SER A 117 15.06 -7.49 8.59
N ALA A 118 14.58 -8.69 8.91
CA ALA A 118 13.39 -8.88 9.75
C ALA A 118 13.43 -8.05 11.05
N ARG A 119 14.62 -7.96 11.68
CA ARG A 119 14.84 -7.16 12.91
C ARG A 119 14.72 -5.66 12.66
N GLN A 120 15.27 -5.16 11.55
CA GLN A 120 15.13 -3.75 11.15
C GLN A 120 13.67 -3.39 10.88
N ILE A 121 12.92 -4.25 10.18
CA ILE A 121 11.48 -4.06 9.95
C ILE A 121 10.72 -4.00 11.27
N ALA A 122 10.95 -4.95 12.18
CA ALA A 122 10.28 -4.94 13.48
C ALA A 122 10.60 -3.70 14.32
N CYS A 123 11.86 -3.27 14.33
CA CYS A 123 12.28 -2.02 14.96
C CYS A 123 11.50 -0.82 14.39
N LEU A 124 11.48 -0.66 13.06
CA LEU A 124 10.75 0.44 12.41
C LEU A 124 9.24 0.41 12.69
N VAL A 125 8.60 -0.77 12.63
CA VAL A 125 7.17 -0.93 12.96
C VAL A 125 6.88 -0.56 14.41
N VAL A 126 7.74 -0.94 15.35
CA VAL A 126 7.61 -0.53 16.76
C VAL A 126 7.73 0.99 16.88
N HIS A 127 8.67 1.63 16.19
CA HIS A 127 8.79 3.10 16.23
C HIS A 127 7.64 3.83 15.57
N GLN A 128 7.01 3.25 14.53
CA GLN A 128 5.75 3.72 13.96
C GLN A 128 4.58 3.54 14.95
N PHE A 129 4.55 2.48 15.75
CA PHE A 129 3.54 2.31 16.80
C PHE A 129 3.72 3.29 17.96
N LEU A 130 4.96 3.49 18.41
CA LEU A 130 5.30 4.41 19.50
C LEU A 130 5.20 5.89 19.09
N CYS A 131 5.00 6.19 17.81
CA CYS A 131 4.96 7.55 17.25
C CYS A 131 6.22 8.37 17.58
N THR A 132 7.37 7.71 17.57
CA THR A 132 8.67 8.30 17.93
C THR A 132 9.46 8.84 16.74
N LEU A 133 8.99 8.59 15.51
CA LEU A 133 9.67 9.06 14.31
C LEU A 133 9.47 10.58 14.15
N PRO A 134 10.53 11.38 13.90
CA PRO A 134 10.42 12.83 13.67
C PRO A 134 9.63 13.15 12.39
N GLU A 135 8.78 14.19 12.41
CA GLU A 135 7.97 14.60 11.24
C GLU A 135 8.82 14.98 10.01
N PHE A 136 8.33 14.68 8.81
CA PHE A 136 8.96 15.19 7.59
C PHE A 136 8.77 16.71 7.49
N ALA A 137 9.82 17.44 7.11
CA ALA A 137 9.78 18.90 6.98
C ALA A 137 8.69 19.45 6.03
N HIS A 138 8.10 18.60 5.17
CA HIS A 138 7.07 18.95 4.20
C HIS A 138 5.89 17.97 4.20
N GLN A 139 5.59 17.34 5.34
CA GLN A 139 4.46 16.43 5.48
C GLN A 139 3.14 17.16 5.23
N ALA A 140 2.31 16.66 4.33
CA ALA A 140 0.97 17.18 4.13
C ALA A 140 0.13 16.97 5.42
N PRO A 141 -0.87 17.83 5.71
CA PRO A 141 -1.64 17.76 6.96
C PRO A 141 -2.31 16.40 7.23
N ASP A 142 -2.68 15.67 6.18
CA ASP A 142 -3.37 14.37 6.26
C ASP A 142 -2.42 13.18 6.01
N ASP A 143 -1.14 13.43 5.78
CA ASP A 143 -0.15 12.38 5.59
C ASP A 143 0.44 11.97 6.95
N SER A 144 0.46 10.67 7.26
CA SER A 144 0.99 10.15 8.54
C SER A 144 2.13 9.15 8.29
N GLN A 145 3.23 9.33 9.00
CA GLN A 145 4.39 8.43 8.94
C GLN A 145 4.34 7.33 10.02
N ASP A 146 3.52 7.53 11.04
CA ASP A 146 3.30 6.62 12.16
C ASP A 146 1.81 6.31 12.33
N LEU A 147 1.52 5.45 13.29
CA LEU A 147 0.21 4.81 13.42
C LEU A 147 -0.76 5.64 14.27
N SER A 148 -0.44 6.90 14.61
CA SER A 148 -1.30 7.72 15.49
C SER A 148 -2.73 7.88 14.96
N ILE A 149 -2.91 7.87 13.65
CA ILE A 149 -4.23 7.94 13.01
C ILE A 149 -5.15 6.77 13.44
N TRP A 150 -4.60 5.59 13.72
CA TRP A 150 -5.37 4.43 14.16
C TRP A 150 -5.81 4.49 15.64
N PHE A 151 -5.27 5.43 16.42
CA PHE A 151 -5.51 5.49 17.86
C PHE A 151 -6.65 6.42 18.25
N HIS A 152 -6.95 7.39 17.38
CA HIS A 152 -7.91 8.46 17.61
C HIS A 152 -9.33 7.94 17.85
N ASP A 153 -10.10 8.61 18.72
CA ASP A 153 -11.48 8.24 19.07
C ASP A 153 -12.40 8.10 17.84
N ASP A 154 -12.32 9.09 16.95
CA ASP A 154 -13.08 9.13 15.71
C ASP A 154 -12.39 8.31 14.60
N GLN A 155 -13.08 7.26 14.17
CA GLN A 155 -12.65 6.38 13.10
C GLN A 155 -13.74 6.32 12.02
N PRO A 156 -13.44 6.71 10.77
CA PRO A 156 -14.45 6.68 9.70
C PRO A 156 -14.96 5.26 9.46
N HIS A 157 -14.08 4.26 9.51
CA HIS A 157 -14.40 2.84 9.36
C HIS A 157 -13.76 2.02 10.51
N PRO A 158 -14.41 1.98 11.68
CA PRO A 158 -13.82 1.43 12.90
C PRO A 158 -13.48 -0.06 12.77
N HIS A 159 -14.28 -0.86 12.07
CA HIS A 159 -14.02 -2.29 11.88
C HIS A 159 -12.76 -2.57 11.04
N ALA A 160 -12.42 -1.67 10.12
CA ALA A 160 -11.18 -1.79 9.36
C ALA A 160 -9.96 -1.50 10.26
N VAL A 161 -10.05 -0.43 11.06
CA VAL A 161 -8.99 -0.06 12.01
C VAL A 161 -8.82 -1.11 13.10
N GLU A 162 -9.91 -1.75 13.57
CA GLU A 162 -9.86 -2.91 14.46
C GLU A 162 -9.09 -4.08 13.83
N ALA A 163 -9.28 -4.34 12.54
CA ALA A 163 -8.51 -5.37 11.83
C ALA A 163 -7.02 -5.00 11.69
N TYR A 164 -6.69 -3.73 11.44
CA TYR A 164 -5.31 -3.25 11.36
C TYR A 164 -4.59 -3.35 12.71
N LEU A 165 -5.25 -2.97 13.81
CA LEU A 165 -4.73 -3.16 15.16
C LEU A 165 -4.61 -4.65 15.50
N THR A 166 -5.57 -5.48 15.11
CA THR A 166 -5.46 -6.94 15.25
C THR A 166 -4.23 -7.48 14.53
N ALA A 167 -3.96 -7.01 13.30
CA ALA A 167 -2.76 -7.38 12.54
C ALA A 167 -1.47 -6.95 13.26
N LEU A 168 -1.42 -5.69 13.72
CA LEU A 168 -0.26 -5.12 14.39
C LEU A 168 0.08 -5.85 15.69
N PHE A 169 -0.91 -6.05 16.56
CA PHE A 169 -0.68 -6.69 17.86
C PHE A 169 -0.43 -8.20 17.72
N THR A 170 -1.04 -8.86 16.73
CA THR A 170 -0.70 -10.25 16.39
C THR A 170 0.74 -10.35 15.88
N TYR A 171 1.21 -9.38 15.10
CA TYR A 171 2.60 -9.30 14.64
C TYR A 171 3.56 -9.15 15.81
N PHE A 172 3.28 -8.25 16.76
CA PHE A 172 4.10 -8.12 17.97
C PHE A 172 4.16 -9.42 18.78
N ASP A 173 3.04 -10.13 18.92
CA ASP A 173 2.99 -11.44 19.57
C ASP A 173 3.89 -12.48 18.88
N ARG A 174 3.98 -12.47 17.54
CA ARG A 174 4.87 -13.36 16.77
C ARG A 174 6.34 -13.01 17.00
N ILE A 175 6.67 -11.73 17.00
CA ILE A 175 8.02 -11.25 17.28
C ILE A 175 8.45 -11.64 18.70
N ALA A 176 7.56 -11.52 19.70
CA ALA A 176 7.80 -12.00 21.06
C ALA A 176 7.89 -13.54 21.16
N GLY A 177 7.33 -14.24 20.16
CA GLY A 177 7.51 -15.66 19.86
C GLY A 177 8.85 -16.05 19.26
N SER A 178 9.70 -15.08 18.87
CA SER A 178 10.84 -15.30 17.97
C SER A 178 10.45 -15.85 16.59
N ASP A 179 9.19 -15.69 16.21
CA ASP A 179 8.66 -16.00 14.88
C ASP A 179 8.66 -14.71 14.04
N MET A 180 9.83 -14.34 13.54
CA MET A 180 9.99 -13.15 12.72
C MET A 180 9.68 -13.48 11.26
N ALA A 181 8.98 -12.57 10.57
CA ALA A 181 8.87 -12.61 9.12
C ALA A 181 10.27 -12.54 8.47
N GLY A 182 10.39 -12.89 7.20
CA GLY A 182 11.65 -12.80 6.47
C GLY A 182 12.12 -11.36 6.22
N ASP A 183 13.25 -11.23 5.54
CA ASP A 183 13.76 -9.94 5.10
C ASP A 183 12.84 -9.31 4.03
N VAL A 184 12.80 -7.98 4.01
CA VAL A 184 11.94 -7.21 3.11
C VAL A 184 12.80 -6.35 2.19
N SER A 185 12.56 -6.41 0.88
CA SER A 185 13.23 -5.54 -0.09
C SER A 185 12.24 -4.57 -0.72
N LEU A 186 12.67 -3.32 -0.88
CA LEU A 186 11.92 -2.27 -1.54
C LEU A 186 12.72 -1.77 -2.73
N THR A 187 12.09 -1.66 -3.89
CA THR A 187 12.73 -1.20 -5.13
C THR A 187 11.87 -0.17 -5.83
N LEU A 188 12.43 1.01 -6.06
CA LEU A 188 11.85 2.09 -6.86
C LEU A 188 12.21 1.86 -8.33
N CYS A 189 11.26 1.36 -9.11
CA CYS A 189 11.45 1.13 -10.55
C CYS A 189 11.05 2.40 -11.32
N THR A 190 11.83 2.75 -12.33
CA THR A 190 11.57 3.91 -13.20
C THR A 190 11.37 3.43 -14.62
N GLY A 191 10.19 3.68 -15.18
CA GLY A 191 9.87 3.44 -16.57
C GLY A 191 10.47 4.51 -17.50
N PRO A 192 10.52 4.24 -18.80
CA PRO A 192 10.95 5.23 -19.77
C PRO A 192 10.01 6.45 -19.71
N PRO A 193 10.54 7.69 -19.79
CA PRO A 193 9.70 8.88 -19.95
C PRO A 193 8.93 8.74 -21.26
N SER A 194 7.59 8.84 -21.22
CA SER A 194 6.65 8.60 -22.32
C SER A 194 7.28 8.62 -23.71
N GLN A 195 7.78 7.47 -24.16
CA GLN A 195 8.24 7.30 -25.54
C GLN A 195 7.09 6.74 -26.35
N SER A 196 6.82 7.44 -27.45
CA SER A 196 6.00 7.04 -28.60
C SER A 196 5.86 5.53 -28.74
N MET A 197 4.62 5.06 -28.94
CA MET A 197 4.16 3.68 -29.07
C MET A 197 4.79 2.86 -30.22
N ALA A 198 5.99 3.19 -30.68
CA ALA A 198 6.74 2.42 -31.67
C ALA A 198 7.45 1.22 -31.01
N GLN A 199 6.69 0.36 -30.34
CA GLN A 199 7.12 -1.02 -30.08
C GLN A 199 6.61 -1.92 -31.20
N ALA A 200 7.23 -3.07 -31.39
CA ALA A 200 6.74 -4.07 -32.34
C ALA A 200 5.34 -4.53 -31.93
N SER A 201 4.45 -4.71 -32.91
CA SER A 201 3.07 -5.16 -32.67
C SER A 201 3.00 -6.43 -31.82
N VAL A 202 2.46 -6.31 -30.60
CA VAL A 202 2.36 -7.40 -29.61
C VAL A 202 0.99 -8.06 -29.66
N GLU A 203 0.93 -9.39 -29.49
CA GLU A 203 -0.32 -10.12 -29.28
C GLU A 203 -0.80 -10.02 -27.83
N PHE A 204 -2.11 -10.08 -27.61
CA PHE A 204 -2.63 -10.16 -26.25
C PHE A 204 -2.19 -11.44 -25.54
N ARG A 205 -1.76 -11.30 -24.29
CA ARG A 205 -1.55 -12.41 -23.38
C ARG A 205 -2.87 -12.93 -22.84
N PRO A 206 -2.94 -14.21 -22.42
CA PRO A 206 -4.11 -14.72 -21.71
C PRO A 206 -4.46 -13.86 -20.50
N ILE A 207 -5.77 -13.76 -20.23
CA ILE A 207 -6.32 -13.08 -19.07
C ILE A 207 -7.34 -14.01 -18.40
N ARG A 208 -7.22 -14.14 -17.08
CA ARG A 208 -8.15 -14.87 -16.22
C ARG A 208 -9.02 -13.87 -15.48
N ILE A 209 -10.31 -13.84 -15.81
CA ILE A 209 -11.28 -13.00 -15.11
C ILE A 209 -11.77 -13.79 -13.89
N ALA A 210 -11.47 -13.30 -12.69
CA ALA A 210 -11.74 -13.94 -11.42
C ALA A 210 -12.87 -13.17 -10.70
N PRO A 211 -14.13 -13.63 -10.80
CA PRO A 211 -15.23 -12.97 -10.13
C PRO A 211 -15.19 -13.25 -8.62
N LEU A 212 -15.46 -12.23 -7.81
CA LEU A 212 -15.55 -12.33 -6.35
C LEU A 212 -16.90 -11.87 -5.82
N ASP A 213 -17.35 -12.48 -4.74
CA ASP A 213 -18.58 -12.09 -4.03
C ASP A 213 -18.41 -10.78 -3.25
N ALA A 214 -17.19 -10.49 -2.81
CA ALA A 214 -16.84 -9.26 -2.11
C ALA A 214 -15.33 -8.94 -2.27
N PRO A 215 -14.93 -7.65 -2.17
CA PRO A 215 -13.52 -7.28 -2.06
C PRO A 215 -12.86 -7.98 -0.87
N THR A 216 -11.60 -8.41 -1.02
CA THR A 216 -10.89 -9.15 0.01
C THR A 216 -9.37 -9.02 -0.12
N THR A 217 -8.65 -9.23 0.98
CA THR A 217 -7.20 -9.42 1.03
C THR A 217 -6.79 -10.89 1.09
N SER A 218 -7.62 -11.81 0.60
CA SER A 218 -7.35 -13.27 0.56
C SER A 218 -5.93 -13.60 0.10
N THR A 219 -5.27 -14.54 0.80
CA THR A 219 -3.93 -15.03 0.48
C THR A 219 -3.83 -15.61 -0.94
N THR A 220 -4.93 -16.13 -1.49
CA THR A 220 -5.01 -16.65 -2.86
C THR A 220 -4.88 -15.58 -3.95
N LEU A 221 -5.00 -14.30 -3.61
CA LEU A 221 -4.95 -13.17 -4.55
C LEU A 221 -3.64 -12.38 -4.47
N MET A 222 -2.64 -12.89 -3.74
CA MET A 222 -1.38 -12.18 -3.49
C MET A 222 -0.28 -12.46 -4.53
N GLY A 223 -0.58 -13.20 -5.60
CA GLY A 223 0.37 -13.50 -6.67
C GLY A 223 1.47 -14.49 -6.29
N ILE A 224 1.33 -15.25 -5.21
CA ILE A 224 2.32 -16.25 -4.78
C ILE A 224 2.11 -17.56 -5.56
N PRO A 225 3.17 -18.31 -5.94
CA PRO A 225 4.59 -18.08 -5.62
C PRO A 225 5.41 -17.37 -6.70
N ARG A 226 4.89 -17.17 -7.91
CA ARG A 226 5.70 -16.68 -9.06
C ARG A 226 5.06 -15.51 -9.80
N GLY A 227 4.12 -14.84 -9.16
CA GLY A 227 3.42 -13.68 -9.69
C GLY A 227 3.60 -12.45 -8.81
N ALA A 228 2.73 -11.47 -9.01
CA ALA A 228 2.68 -10.26 -8.20
C ALA A 228 1.25 -9.78 -8.02
N CYS A 229 1.02 -8.94 -7.01
CA CYS A 229 -0.28 -8.34 -6.72
C CYS A 229 -0.19 -6.82 -6.86
N VAL A 230 -1.12 -6.22 -7.59
CA VAL A 230 -1.24 -4.76 -7.71
C VAL A 230 -1.79 -4.16 -6.41
N ILE A 231 -1.10 -3.14 -5.92
CA ILE A 231 -1.57 -2.24 -4.88
C ILE A 231 -1.95 -0.93 -5.56
N SER A 232 -3.24 -0.62 -5.58
CA SER A 232 -3.82 0.60 -6.14
C SER A 232 -3.53 1.76 -5.21
N ALA A 233 -2.31 2.27 -5.31
CA ALA A 233 -1.74 3.21 -4.36
C ALA A 233 -2.16 4.66 -4.60
N ASN A 234 -2.04 5.50 -3.58
CA ASN A 234 -1.83 6.93 -3.78
C ASN A 234 -0.37 7.19 -4.23
N SER A 235 -0.11 8.33 -4.86
CA SER A 235 1.28 8.76 -5.15
C SER A 235 2.11 8.84 -3.87
N HIS A 236 1.50 9.25 -2.76
CA HIS A 236 2.03 9.14 -1.41
C HIS A 236 1.58 7.81 -0.82
N ILE A 237 2.35 6.75 -1.09
CA ILE A 237 2.00 5.40 -0.63
C ILE A 237 1.80 5.36 0.89
N GLY A 238 1.04 4.38 1.38
CA GLY A 238 1.01 4.08 2.81
C GLY A 238 -0.28 3.44 3.30
N PHE A 239 -0.66 3.86 4.50
CA PHE A 239 -1.80 3.34 5.24
C PHE A 239 -2.69 4.49 5.69
N GLY A 240 -3.90 4.14 6.13
CA GLY A 240 -4.93 5.10 6.46
C GLY A 240 -6.07 4.44 7.22
N ARG A 241 -7.27 5.02 7.13
CA ARG A 241 -8.43 4.68 7.98
C ARG A 241 -9.71 4.39 7.20
N THR A 242 -9.66 4.56 5.88
CA THR A 242 -10.80 4.55 4.97
C THR A 242 -11.01 3.21 4.26
N ALA A 243 -10.22 2.19 4.63
CA ALA A 243 -10.26 0.87 4.04
C ALA A 243 -10.25 0.91 2.51
N SER A 244 -9.38 1.77 1.96
CA SER A 244 -9.02 1.70 0.54
C SER A 244 -8.27 0.39 0.26
N GLN A 245 -8.14 0.01 -1.01
CA GLN A 245 -7.46 -1.25 -1.35
C GLN A 245 -6.00 -1.25 -0.88
N GLU A 246 -5.30 -0.13 -1.04
CA GLU A 246 -3.95 0.06 -0.51
C GLU A 246 -3.92 -0.08 1.01
N GLU A 247 -4.77 0.67 1.71
CA GLU A 247 -4.80 0.68 3.17
C GLU A 247 -5.12 -0.69 3.75
N MET A 248 -6.03 -1.45 3.13
CA MET A 248 -6.33 -2.82 3.54
C MET A 248 -5.13 -3.74 3.34
N GLN A 249 -4.46 -3.68 2.19
CA GLN A 249 -3.29 -4.52 1.90
C GLN A 249 -2.11 -4.21 2.83
N VAL A 250 -1.84 -2.93 3.08
CA VAL A 250 -0.77 -2.47 3.96
C VAL A 250 -1.13 -2.70 5.44
N GLY A 251 -2.35 -2.37 5.86
CA GLY A 251 -2.83 -2.54 7.23
C GLY A 251 -2.93 -4.01 7.67
N CYS A 252 -3.23 -4.93 6.74
CA CYS A 252 -3.17 -6.37 7.00
C CYS A 252 -1.74 -6.93 7.10
N THR A 253 -0.73 -6.16 6.68
CA THR A 253 0.64 -6.59 6.47
C THR A 253 1.61 -5.67 7.22
N PRO A 254 1.78 -5.80 8.55
CA PRO A 254 2.60 -4.88 9.35
C PRO A 254 4.03 -4.69 8.84
N THR A 255 4.64 -5.71 8.20
CA THR A 255 5.98 -5.62 7.62
C THR A 255 6.08 -4.69 6.41
N ALA A 256 4.94 -4.28 5.82
CA ALA A 256 4.88 -3.32 4.72
C ALA A 256 4.77 -1.86 5.21
N LEU A 257 4.40 -1.61 6.48
CA LEU A 257 4.26 -0.26 7.03
C LEU A 257 5.51 0.62 6.89
N PRO A 258 6.75 0.08 7.05
CA PRO A 258 7.96 0.89 6.88
C PRO A 258 8.21 1.36 5.44
N ALA A 259 7.49 0.84 4.43
CA ALA A 259 7.61 1.31 3.06
C ALA A 259 7.32 2.82 2.93
N LYS A 260 6.39 3.32 3.74
CA LYS A 260 6.06 4.75 3.85
C LYS A 260 7.28 5.62 4.19
N LEU A 261 8.20 5.11 5.01
CA LEU A 261 9.31 5.88 5.57
C LEU A 261 10.44 6.15 4.56
N VAL A 262 10.54 5.30 3.53
CA VAL A 262 11.63 5.34 2.55
C VAL A 262 11.16 5.67 1.14
N THR A 263 9.86 5.70 0.89
CA THR A 263 9.34 5.91 -0.47
C THR A 263 8.94 7.37 -0.65
N PRO A 264 9.63 8.13 -1.53
CA PRO A 264 9.16 9.46 -1.90
C PRO A 264 7.86 9.37 -2.72
N PRO A 265 7.12 10.49 -2.89
CA PRO A 265 5.95 10.50 -3.75
C PRO A 265 6.26 9.95 -5.15
N LEU A 266 5.44 9.02 -5.63
CA LEU A 266 5.61 8.40 -6.93
C LEU A 266 5.32 9.41 -8.04
N SER A 267 6.31 9.65 -8.91
CA SER A 267 6.12 10.41 -10.15
C SER A 267 5.45 9.55 -11.22
N ASP A 268 4.96 10.15 -12.31
CA ASP A 268 4.27 9.43 -13.41
C ASP A 268 5.03 8.22 -14.00
N THR A 269 6.35 8.22 -13.93
CA THR A 269 7.20 7.12 -14.44
C THR A 269 7.66 6.14 -13.37
N LYS A 270 7.33 6.35 -12.10
CA LYS A 270 7.86 5.56 -10.98
C LYS A 270 6.82 4.67 -10.35
N VAL A 271 7.24 3.48 -9.94
CA VAL A 271 6.45 2.51 -9.18
C VAL A 271 7.31 1.95 -8.06
N LEU A 272 6.69 1.51 -6.97
CA LEU A 272 7.39 0.83 -5.88
C LEU A 272 7.07 -0.66 -5.91
N VAL A 273 8.10 -1.49 -5.87
CA VAL A 273 8.00 -2.93 -5.73
C VAL A 273 8.47 -3.32 -4.32
N VAL A 274 7.61 -3.99 -3.57
CA VAL A 274 7.92 -4.49 -2.22
C VAL A 274 7.85 -6.02 -2.22
N ARG A 275 8.90 -6.68 -1.71
CA ARG A 275 8.98 -8.15 -1.62
C ARG A 275 9.17 -8.62 -0.19
N GLY A 276 8.65 -9.81 0.11
CA GLY A 276 8.90 -10.50 1.38
C GLY A 276 7.93 -10.19 2.52
N CYS A 277 6.87 -9.42 2.25
CA CYS A 277 5.96 -8.98 3.30
C CYS A 277 4.88 -10.03 3.64
N ALA A 278 4.88 -10.55 4.86
CA ALA A 278 3.88 -11.53 5.32
C ALA A 278 2.60 -10.84 5.85
N PRO A 279 1.40 -11.14 5.31
CA PRO A 279 0.15 -10.69 5.91
C PRO A 279 -0.08 -11.40 7.24
N VAL A 280 -0.80 -10.73 8.14
CA VAL A 280 -1.10 -11.23 9.48
C VAL A 280 -2.59 -11.50 9.65
N VAL A 281 -3.42 -10.74 8.93
CA VAL A 281 -4.87 -10.95 8.87
C VAL A 281 -5.35 -10.90 7.43
N GLU A 282 -6.51 -11.51 7.19
CA GLU A 282 -7.31 -11.25 6.01
C GLU A 282 -8.55 -10.45 6.38
N MET A 283 -9.00 -9.66 5.42
CA MET A 283 -10.20 -8.85 5.51
C MET A 283 -11.10 -9.13 4.31
N VAL A 284 -12.39 -8.90 4.52
CA VAL A 284 -13.43 -8.94 3.49
C VAL A 284 -14.27 -7.66 3.56
N GLY A 285 -14.88 -7.27 2.45
CA GLY A 285 -15.59 -6.01 2.29
C GLY A 285 -14.67 -4.84 1.94
N TYR A 286 -15.24 -3.65 1.81
CA TYR A 286 -14.53 -2.43 1.42
C TYR A 286 -15.16 -1.22 2.11
N GLY A 287 -14.38 -0.17 2.41
CA GLY A 287 -14.88 1.02 3.10
C GLY A 287 -15.59 0.66 4.42
N ARG A 288 -16.84 1.11 4.58
CA ARG A 288 -17.65 0.85 5.78
C ARG A 288 -17.96 -0.63 6.03
N ALA A 289 -17.92 -1.46 5.00
CA ALA A 289 -18.20 -2.90 5.09
C ALA A 289 -16.92 -3.73 5.33
N ALA A 290 -15.74 -3.11 5.35
CA ALA A 290 -14.49 -3.81 5.58
C ALA A 290 -14.41 -4.33 7.02
N VAL A 291 -14.20 -5.63 7.17
CA VAL A 291 -14.12 -6.32 8.45
C VAL A 291 -13.00 -7.35 8.46
N LEU A 292 -12.49 -7.66 9.65
CA LEU A 292 -11.60 -8.79 9.88
C LEU A 292 -12.30 -10.11 9.47
N HIS A 293 -11.62 -10.92 8.68
CA HIS A 293 -12.11 -12.26 8.29
C HIS A 293 -11.44 -13.37 9.11
N ARG A 294 -10.10 -13.42 9.09
CA ARG A 294 -9.31 -14.40 9.85
C ARG A 294 -7.90 -13.90 10.13
N ILE A 295 -7.22 -14.54 11.08
CA ILE A 295 -5.77 -14.43 11.27
C ILE A 295 -5.07 -15.40 10.31
N VAL A 296 -4.06 -14.93 9.59
CA VAL A 296 -3.27 -15.73 8.63
C VAL A 296 -2.12 -16.40 9.36
N PRO A 297 -2.00 -17.74 9.41
CA PRO A 297 -0.84 -18.41 9.99
C PRO A 297 0.49 -17.98 9.37
N ALA A 298 1.54 -17.84 10.18
CA ALA A 298 2.85 -17.35 9.72
C ALA A 298 3.45 -18.19 8.58
N TYR A 299 3.21 -19.50 8.58
CA TYR A 299 3.76 -20.46 7.61
C TYR A 299 2.71 -20.98 6.61
N GLU A 300 1.62 -20.25 6.37
CA GLU A 300 0.63 -20.63 5.35
C GLU A 300 1.26 -20.68 3.94
N HIS A 301 2.18 -19.76 3.66
CA HIS A 301 2.93 -19.66 2.41
C HIS A 301 4.39 -19.27 2.66
N ASP A 302 5.24 -19.45 1.64
CA ASP A 302 6.55 -18.81 1.60
C ASP A 302 6.39 -17.32 1.24
N TRP A 303 6.24 -16.49 2.26
CA TRP A 303 6.03 -15.05 2.11
C TRP A 303 7.22 -14.31 1.50
N SER A 304 8.41 -14.92 1.46
CA SER A 304 9.58 -14.35 0.75
C SER A 304 9.30 -14.15 -0.75
N GLN A 305 8.36 -14.92 -1.30
CA GLN A 305 7.94 -14.86 -2.69
C GLN A 305 6.82 -13.83 -2.96
N ARG A 306 6.23 -13.22 -1.93
CA ARG A 306 5.16 -12.23 -2.15
C ARG A 306 5.74 -10.97 -2.77
N VAL A 307 5.12 -10.50 -3.85
CA VAL A 307 5.45 -9.23 -4.52
C VAL A 307 4.24 -8.30 -4.54
N MET A 308 4.42 -7.09 -4.01
CA MET A 308 3.44 -6.02 -4.01
C MET A 308 3.88 -4.92 -4.98
N LEU A 309 3.05 -4.61 -5.98
CA LEU A 309 3.30 -3.58 -6.99
C LEU A 309 2.49 -2.33 -6.67
N PHE A 310 3.10 -1.36 -5.98
CA PHE A 310 2.48 -0.07 -5.68
C PHE A 310 2.57 0.82 -6.92
N MET A 311 1.41 1.10 -7.51
CA MET A 311 1.28 2.01 -8.64
C MET A 311 0.04 2.91 -8.47
N ASP A 312 0.24 4.21 -8.59
CA ASP A 312 -0.79 5.22 -8.48
C ASP A 312 -1.48 5.48 -9.83
N ALA A 313 -2.81 5.54 -9.81
CA ALA A 313 -3.61 5.98 -10.97
C ALA A 313 -3.81 7.51 -10.93
N LEU A 314 -4.23 8.09 -12.05
CA LEU A 314 -4.65 9.49 -12.09
C LEU A 314 -5.91 9.69 -11.24
N GLU A 315 -5.95 10.78 -10.46
CA GLU A 315 -7.12 11.22 -9.70
C GLU A 315 -8.10 11.95 -10.63
N LEU A 316 -9.19 11.29 -10.99
CA LEU A 316 -10.18 11.75 -11.97
C LEU A 316 -11.54 12.08 -11.36
N ASP A 317 -11.68 11.94 -10.04
CA ASP A 317 -12.92 12.19 -9.27
C ASP A 317 -13.31 13.67 -9.21
N GLY A 318 -12.35 14.58 -9.43
CA GLY A 318 -12.60 16.02 -9.54
C GLY A 318 -13.26 16.47 -10.86
N TYR A 319 -13.39 15.59 -11.85
CA TYR A 319 -13.97 15.93 -13.17
C TYR A 319 -15.48 15.68 -13.21
N ASP A 320 -16.19 16.48 -14.00
CA ASP A 320 -17.59 16.17 -14.36
C ASP A 320 -17.62 15.02 -15.38
N SER A 321 -17.80 13.80 -14.87
CA SER A 321 -17.88 12.58 -15.67
C SER A 321 -19.19 12.44 -16.48
N THR A 322 -20.18 13.31 -16.26
CA THR A 322 -21.46 13.25 -16.99
C THR A 322 -21.30 13.75 -18.42
N SER A 323 -20.50 14.80 -18.63
CA SER A 323 -20.29 15.45 -19.92
C SER A 323 -19.08 14.91 -20.68
N CYS A 324 -18.12 14.29 -19.97
CA CYS A 324 -16.82 13.90 -20.48
C CYS A 324 -16.35 12.60 -19.81
N THR A 325 -15.54 11.77 -20.49
CA THR A 325 -14.83 10.65 -19.86
C THR A 325 -13.35 11.05 -19.65
N PRO A 326 -12.94 11.39 -18.42
CA PRO A 326 -11.62 11.98 -18.15
C PRO A 326 -10.44 11.07 -18.50
N ASP A 327 -10.60 9.75 -18.44
CA ASP A 327 -9.56 8.80 -18.86
C ASP A 327 -9.16 8.96 -20.34
N LEU A 328 -10.02 9.54 -21.18
CA LEU A 328 -9.79 9.77 -22.61
C LEU A 328 -9.20 11.16 -22.92
N LEU A 329 -8.90 11.97 -21.90
CA LEU A 329 -8.23 13.24 -22.11
C LEU A 329 -6.80 13.02 -22.67
N PRO A 330 -6.27 13.96 -23.47
CA PRO A 330 -4.97 13.80 -24.11
C PRO A 330 -3.86 13.40 -23.12
N GLY A 331 -3.16 12.31 -23.41
CA GLY A 331 -2.04 11.79 -22.62
C GLY A 331 -2.43 10.93 -21.41
N HIS A 332 -3.70 10.86 -21.01
CA HIS A 332 -4.11 10.07 -19.84
C HIS A 332 -3.95 8.56 -20.08
N ILE A 333 -4.35 8.06 -21.25
CA ILE A 333 -4.15 6.65 -21.63
C ILE A 333 -2.66 6.29 -21.61
N ASP A 334 -1.80 7.13 -22.20
CA ASP A 334 -0.36 6.88 -22.27
C ASP A 334 0.27 6.85 -20.88
N ARG A 335 -0.12 7.79 -20.00
CA ARG A 335 0.35 7.85 -18.62
C ARG A 335 0.00 6.57 -17.87
N GLU A 336 -1.26 6.14 -17.92
CA GLU A 336 -1.71 4.95 -17.20
C GLU A 336 -1.13 3.65 -17.76
N LEU A 337 -1.00 3.58 -19.09
CA LEU A 337 -0.35 2.46 -19.75
C LEU A 337 1.12 2.34 -19.35
N ASN A 338 1.87 3.45 -19.35
CA ASN A 338 3.28 3.46 -18.98
C ASN A 338 3.48 3.13 -17.49
N LYS A 339 2.60 3.65 -16.61
CA LYS A 339 2.61 3.32 -15.18
C LYS A 339 2.41 1.82 -14.94
N ALA A 340 1.36 1.24 -15.51
CA ALA A 340 1.08 -0.19 -15.40
C ALA A 340 2.17 -1.05 -16.05
N LEU A 341 2.67 -0.66 -17.22
CA LEU A 341 3.76 -1.37 -17.90
C LEU A 341 5.04 -1.36 -17.06
N THR A 342 5.37 -0.24 -16.43
CA THR A 342 6.53 -0.13 -15.53
C THR A 342 6.41 -1.09 -14.34
N ALA A 343 5.22 -1.20 -13.74
CA ALA A 343 4.97 -2.15 -12.66
C ALA A 343 5.09 -3.59 -13.16
N PHE A 344 4.47 -3.94 -14.27
CA PHE A 344 4.39 -5.31 -14.75
C PHE A 344 5.69 -5.83 -15.37
N ALA A 345 6.54 -4.93 -15.88
CA ALA A 345 7.86 -5.23 -16.42
C ALA A 345 9.00 -5.02 -15.39
N SER A 346 8.66 -4.77 -14.12
CA SER A 346 9.66 -4.54 -13.05
C SER A 346 10.46 -5.79 -12.68
N ASP A 347 9.97 -6.98 -13.06
CA ASP A 347 10.63 -8.28 -12.91
C ASP A 347 9.96 -9.30 -13.85
N SER A 348 10.39 -10.56 -13.78
CA SER A 348 9.77 -11.68 -14.49
C SER A 348 8.68 -12.33 -13.64
N TYR A 349 7.43 -11.96 -13.89
CA TYR A 349 6.25 -12.56 -13.26
C TYR A 349 5.55 -13.53 -14.23
N GLU A 350 4.94 -14.59 -13.71
CA GLU A 350 4.08 -15.48 -14.51
C GLU A 350 2.67 -14.90 -14.68
N GLU A 351 2.12 -14.35 -13.59
CA GLU A 351 0.79 -13.75 -13.55
C GLU A 351 0.82 -12.50 -12.66
N VAL A 352 0.14 -11.44 -13.07
CA VAL A 352 -0.15 -10.28 -12.22
C VAL A 352 -1.61 -10.32 -11.81
N VAL A 353 -1.86 -10.35 -10.50
CA VAL A 353 -3.20 -10.22 -9.92
C VAL A 353 -3.51 -8.74 -9.75
N THR A 354 -4.60 -8.28 -10.37
CA THR A 354 -5.06 -6.88 -10.31
C THR A 354 -6.60 -6.83 -10.28
N GLY A 355 -7.17 -5.62 -10.34
CA GLY A 355 -8.60 -5.42 -10.50
C GLY A 355 -8.91 -4.00 -10.98
N HIS A 356 -9.90 -3.37 -10.35
CA HIS A 356 -10.36 -2.01 -10.66
C HIS A 356 -9.40 -0.90 -10.18
N TRP A 357 -8.14 -0.96 -10.62
CA TRP A 357 -7.09 0.03 -10.34
C TRP A 357 -7.53 1.44 -10.75
N GLY A 358 -7.57 2.35 -9.77
CA GLY A 358 -7.97 3.74 -9.98
C GLY A 358 -9.46 3.98 -10.26
N CYS A 359 -10.34 2.97 -10.20
CA CYS A 359 -11.76 3.15 -10.52
C CYS A 359 -12.67 3.46 -9.31
N GLY A 360 -12.14 3.36 -8.10
CA GLY A 360 -12.86 3.64 -6.86
C GLY A 360 -12.84 5.13 -6.53
N ALA A 361 -12.08 5.48 -5.48
CA ALA A 361 -11.93 6.87 -5.03
C ALA A 361 -11.42 7.82 -6.12
N PHE A 362 -10.63 7.34 -7.08
CA PHE A 362 -10.06 8.16 -8.15
C PHE A 362 -10.95 8.27 -9.39
N GLY A 363 -12.14 7.67 -9.41
CA GLY A 363 -13.15 7.92 -10.44
C GLY A 363 -12.85 7.41 -11.85
N GLY A 364 -11.80 6.60 -12.05
CA GLY A 364 -11.44 6.06 -13.36
C GLY A 364 -12.48 5.10 -13.94
N ASN A 365 -12.62 5.11 -15.27
CA ASN A 365 -13.54 4.22 -15.97
C ASN A 365 -13.05 2.76 -15.97
N LYS A 366 -13.87 1.84 -15.45
CA LYS A 366 -13.54 0.41 -15.33
C LYS A 366 -13.17 -0.25 -16.66
N GLU A 367 -13.90 0.05 -17.75
CA GLU A 367 -13.62 -0.54 -19.06
C GLU A 367 -12.27 -0.05 -19.59
N ILE A 368 -12.01 1.26 -19.55
CA ILE A 368 -10.74 1.84 -20.03
C ILE A 368 -9.57 1.29 -19.21
N LYS A 369 -9.63 1.35 -17.88
CA LYS A 369 -8.56 0.86 -17.00
C LYS A 369 -8.30 -0.62 -17.19
N SER A 370 -9.33 -1.44 -17.44
CA SER A 370 -9.15 -2.88 -17.69
C SER A 370 -8.43 -3.17 -19.01
N VAL A 371 -8.77 -2.45 -20.09
CA VAL A 371 -8.07 -2.55 -21.39
C VAL A 371 -6.63 -2.07 -21.24
N VAL A 372 -6.40 -0.93 -20.59
CA VAL A 372 -5.05 -0.38 -20.37
C VAL A 372 -4.17 -1.36 -19.61
N GLN A 373 -4.67 -1.94 -18.51
CA GLN A 373 -3.93 -2.95 -17.74
C GLN A 373 -3.64 -4.21 -18.56
N TRP A 374 -4.60 -4.69 -19.37
CA TRP A 374 -4.38 -5.88 -20.20
C TRP A 374 -3.38 -5.63 -21.32
N CYS A 375 -3.40 -4.45 -21.93
CA CYS A 375 -2.38 -4.00 -22.89
C CYS A 375 -0.99 -3.91 -22.25
N ALA A 376 -0.89 -3.32 -21.05
CA ALA A 376 0.36 -3.25 -20.29
C ALA A 376 0.91 -4.65 -19.97
N ALA A 377 0.07 -5.55 -19.46
CA ALA A 377 0.45 -6.92 -19.13
C ALA A 377 0.95 -7.67 -20.37
N SER A 378 0.23 -7.51 -21.49
CA SER A 378 0.60 -8.13 -22.76
C SER A 378 1.95 -7.64 -23.29
N ARG A 379 2.22 -6.34 -23.20
CA ARG A 379 3.52 -5.74 -23.56
C ARG A 379 4.64 -6.16 -22.61
N ALA A 380 4.37 -6.30 -21.31
CA ALA A 380 5.31 -6.84 -20.33
C ALA A 380 5.55 -8.35 -20.51
N GLY A 381 4.71 -9.03 -21.29
CA GLY A 381 4.83 -10.47 -21.52
C GLY A 381 4.28 -11.33 -20.38
N VAL A 382 3.42 -10.79 -19.53
CA VAL A 382 2.85 -11.45 -18.35
C VAL A 382 1.36 -11.73 -18.52
N GLU A 383 0.85 -12.81 -17.91
CA GLU A 383 -0.58 -13.08 -17.84
C GLU A 383 -1.26 -12.19 -16.80
N LEU A 384 -2.54 -11.88 -17.01
CA LEU A 384 -3.30 -11.04 -16.08
C LEU A 384 -4.40 -11.83 -15.39
N ALA A 385 -4.44 -11.81 -14.07
CA ALA A 385 -5.59 -12.21 -13.28
C ALA A 385 -6.38 -10.97 -12.87
N PHE A 386 -7.52 -10.74 -13.53
CA PHE A 386 -8.36 -9.58 -13.28
C PHE A 386 -9.48 -9.94 -12.31
N VAL A 387 -9.39 -9.41 -11.10
CA VAL A 387 -10.37 -9.55 -10.04
C VAL A 387 -11.46 -8.50 -10.18
N CYS A 388 -12.72 -8.94 -10.22
CA CYS A 388 -13.87 -8.05 -10.32
C CYS A 388 -15.07 -8.59 -9.55
N ASP A 389 -16.02 -7.72 -9.23
CA ASP A 389 -17.25 -8.09 -8.51
C ASP A 389 -18.17 -8.95 -9.40
N THR A 390 -18.74 -10.01 -8.82
CA THR A 390 -19.75 -10.88 -9.43
C THR A 390 -21.07 -10.18 -9.77
N GLN A 391 -21.40 -9.10 -9.05
CA GLN A 391 -22.70 -8.42 -9.17
C GLN A 391 -22.76 -7.42 -10.33
N ASP A 392 -21.65 -7.20 -11.03
CA ASP A 392 -21.51 -6.21 -12.09
C ASP A 392 -21.58 -6.87 -13.48
N SER A 393 -22.38 -6.30 -14.40
CA SER A 393 -22.40 -6.71 -15.81
C SER A 393 -21.02 -6.56 -16.47
N PHE A 394 -20.15 -5.72 -15.90
CA PHE A 394 -18.77 -5.55 -16.28
C PHE A 394 -18.05 -6.88 -16.52
N ALA A 395 -18.11 -7.84 -15.60
CA ALA A 395 -17.35 -9.10 -15.72
C ALA A 395 -17.77 -9.90 -16.96
N VAL A 396 -19.07 -9.90 -17.25
CA VAL A 396 -19.65 -10.57 -18.41
C VAL A 396 -19.24 -9.88 -19.70
N ASP A 397 -19.33 -8.55 -19.75
CA ASP A 397 -19.03 -7.77 -20.95
C ASP A 397 -17.52 -7.72 -21.23
N PHE A 398 -16.70 -7.63 -20.19
CA PHE A 398 -15.25 -7.72 -20.30
C PHE A 398 -14.84 -9.10 -20.83
N LYS A 399 -15.47 -10.18 -20.34
CA LYS A 399 -15.21 -11.52 -20.87
C LYS A 399 -15.56 -11.64 -22.36
N LYS A 400 -16.71 -11.13 -22.79
CA LYS A 400 -17.08 -11.11 -24.22
C LYS A 400 -16.04 -10.35 -25.06
N PHE A 401 -15.60 -9.18 -24.58
CA PHE A 401 -14.59 -8.36 -25.25
C PHE A 401 -13.25 -9.11 -25.38
N VAL A 402 -12.77 -9.70 -24.28
CA VAL A 402 -11.55 -10.52 -24.25
C VAL A 402 -11.64 -11.68 -25.23
N ASP A 403 -12.72 -12.46 -25.18
CA ASP A 403 -12.91 -13.63 -26.04
C ASP A 403 -12.93 -13.21 -27.51
N GLN A 404 -13.55 -12.07 -27.85
CA GLN A 404 -13.54 -11.53 -29.19
C GLN A 404 -12.15 -11.11 -29.66
N ALA A 405 -11.40 -10.38 -28.83
CA ALA A 405 -10.05 -9.92 -29.15
C ALA A 405 -9.08 -11.09 -29.37
N LEU A 406 -9.13 -12.11 -28.51
CA LEU A 406 -8.31 -13.32 -28.61
C LEU A 406 -8.68 -14.15 -29.84
N ASN A 407 -9.97 -14.43 -30.07
CA ASN A 407 -10.43 -15.25 -31.20
C ASN A 407 -10.11 -14.61 -32.56
N ARG A 408 -10.00 -13.29 -32.61
CA ARG A 408 -9.68 -12.54 -33.84
C ARG A 408 -8.22 -12.12 -33.93
N HIS A 409 -7.38 -12.54 -32.98
CA HIS A 409 -5.96 -12.22 -32.94
C HIS A 409 -5.68 -10.71 -33.06
N TRP A 410 -6.49 -9.89 -32.39
CA TRP A 410 -6.25 -8.45 -32.34
C TRP A 410 -4.89 -8.17 -31.71
N LYS A 411 -4.21 -7.13 -32.21
CA LYS A 411 -2.94 -6.69 -31.67
C LYS A 411 -3.15 -5.60 -30.64
N VAL A 412 -2.27 -5.55 -29.64
CA VAL A 412 -2.31 -4.57 -28.55
C VAL A 412 -2.31 -3.14 -29.09
N ASP A 413 -1.43 -2.85 -30.06
CA ASP A 413 -1.28 -1.50 -30.61
C ASP A 413 -2.48 -1.05 -31.44
N ASP A 414 -3.18 -1.97 -32.10
CA ASP A 414 -4.41 -1.65 -32.82
C ASP A 414 -5.52 -1.24 -31.85
N VAL A 415 -5.69 -2.00 -30.76
CA VAL A 415 -6.68 -1.69 -29.72
C VAL A 415 -6.36 -0.37 -29.03
N LEU A 416 -5.09 -0.12 -28.68
CA LEU A 416 -4.66 1.16 -28.10
C LEU A 416 -4.86 2.32 -29.08
N SER A 417 -4.57 2.14 -30.37
CA SER A 417 -4.80 3.15 -31.41
C SER A 417 -6.28 3.49 -31.53
N VAL A 418 -7.17 2.50 -31.49
CA VAL A 418 -8.62 2.73 -31.52
C VAL A 418 -9.07 3.41 -30.22
N LEU A 419 -8.62 2.95 -29.06
CA LEU A 419 -8.96 3.54 -27.76
C LEU A 419 -8.58 5.02 -27.70
N ALA A 420 -7.35 5.36 -28.12
CA ALA A 420 -6.86 6.73 -28.17
C ALA A 420 -7.58 7.62 -29.21
N SER A 421 -8.29 7.02 -30.18
CA SER A 421 -9.09 7.76 -31.16
C SER A 421 -10.49 8.10 -30.66
N ILE A 422 -10.96 7.47 -29.59
CA ILE A 422 -12.26 7.79 -28.97
C ILE A 422 -12.12 9.10 -28.22
N GLY A 423 -12.81 10.13 -28.68
CA GLY A 423 -12.80 11.44 -28.03
C GLY A 423 -13.45 11.40 -26.64
N PRO A 424 -13.04 12.27 -25.70
CA PRO A 424 -13.58 12.30 -24.34
C PRO A 424 -15.08 12.66 -24.28
N THR A 425 -15.64 13.23 -25.34
CA THR A 425 -17.06 13.57 -25.47
C THR A 425 -17.79 12.74 -26.53
N ASP A 426 -17.11 11.78 -27.17
CA ASP A 426 -17.67 10.92 -28.22
C ASP A 426 -18.80 10.04 -27.63
N PRO A 427 -19.96 9.89 -28.27
CA PRO A 427 -20.99 8.93 -27.85
C PRO A 427 -20.46 7.50 -27.63
N ALA A 428 -19.41 7.09 -28.33
CA ALA A 428 -18.72 5.82 -28.15
C ALA A 428 -18.17 5.61 -26.73
N ARG A 429 -17.94 6.69 -25.96
CA ARG A 429 -17.44 6.62 -24.57
C ARG A 429 -18.40 5.93 -23.59
N LEU A 430 -19.68 5.78 -23.97
CA LEU A 430 -20.72 5.20 -23.12
C LEU A 430 -20.57 3.67 -22.95
N SER A 431 -19.90 3.01 -23.90
CA SER A 431 -19.48 1.61 -23.78
C SER A 431 -18.23 1.39 -24.62
N ILE A 432 -17.08 1.41 -23.95
CA ILE A 432 -15.75 1.32 -24.54
C ILE A 432 -15.55 -0.06 -25.15
N PHE A 433 -15.96 -1.13 -24.48
CA PHE A 433 -15.86 -2.48 -25.06
C PHE A 433 -16.62 -2.58 -26.38
N ALA A 434 -17.88 -2.10 -26.44
CA ALA A 434 -18.67 -2.14 -27.67
C ALA A 434 -18.09 -1.24 -28.78
N ALA A 435 -17.59 -0.05 -28.41
CA ALA A 435 -16.96 0.88 -29.34
C ALA A 435 -15.68 0.29 -29.96
N LEU A 436 -14.79 -0.26 -29.12
CA LEU A 436 -13.58 -0.94 -29.56
C LEU A 436 -13.93 -2.10 -30.50
N SER A 437 -14.88 -2.96 -30.11
CA SER A 437 -15.30 -4.09 -30.95
C SER A 437 -15.81 -3.66 -32.32
N THR A 438 -16.67 -2.64 -32.37
CA THR A 438 -17.24 -2.13 -33.62
C THR A 438 -16.17 -1.51 -34.52
N GLN A 439 -15.24 -0.74 -33.96
CA GLN A 439 -14.21 -0.06 -34.74
C GLN A 439 -13.10 -1.02 -35.20
N MET A 440 -12.73 -1.98 -34.37
CA MET A 440 -11.77 -3.03 -34.72
C MET A 440 -12.31 -3.92 -35.86
N GLU A 441 -13.61 -4.23 -35.87
CA GLU A 441 -14.25 -4.95 -36.98
C GLU A 441 -14.15 -4.23 -38.32
N ARG A 442 -14.26 -2.90 -38.32
CA ARG A 442 -14.14 -2.09 -39.54
C ARG A 442 -12.72 -2.00 -40.08
N ARG A 443 -11.70 -2.20 -39.23
CA ARG A 443 -10.28 -2.15 -39.63
C ARG A 443 -9.80 -3.45 -40.27
N VAL A 444 -10.45 -4.58 -40.01
CA VAL A 444 -10.15 -5.84 -40.70
C VAL A 444 -10.75 -5.76 -42.10
N PRO A 445 -9.96 -5.82 -43.20
CA PRO A 445 -10.54 -5.96 -44.52
C PRO A 445 -11.36 -7.25 -44.52
N GLN A 446 -12.65 -7.16 -44.87
CA GLN A 446 -13.45 -8.35 -45.15
C GLN A 446 -12.71 -9.14 -46.22
N ARG A 447 -12.12 -10.28 -45.83
CA ARG A 447 -11.44 -11.20 -46.73
C ARG A 447 -12.44 -11.95 -47.59
#